data_AF-A0A0P7UH24-F1
#
_entry.id   AF-A0A0P7UH24-F1
#
_cell.length_a   1.000
_cell.length_b   1.000
_cell.length_c   1.000
_cell.angle_alpha   90.00
_cell.angle_beta   90.00
_cell.angle_gamma   90.00
#
_symmetry.space_group_name_H-M   'P 1'
#
loop_
_entity.id
_entity.type
_entity.pdbx_description
1 polymer ?
#
loop_
_entity_poly.entity_id
_entity_poly.type
_entity_poly.pdbx_seq_one_letter_code
_entity_poly.pdbx_strand_id
1 'polypeptide(L)'
;MQRQQLDYGVYVINQDGELTFNRAKLFNIGYVEALKDYDYECFIFSDVDLIPMDDHNIYKCSSQPRHLSVAVDKFGFSLPYTQIFGGVSALTKEQYLHINGFSNNYWGWGGEDDDIYK
;
A
#
# COMPACT_ATOMS: atom_id res chain seq x y z
N MET A 1 5.72 3.79 -13.92
CA MET A 1 6.50 2.58 -13.61
C MET A 1 7.64 2.32 -14.61
N GLN A 2 7.41 2.14 -15.92
CA GLN A 2 8.49 1.85 -16.88
C GLN A 2 9.66 2.86 -16.87
N ARG A 3 9.38 4.16 -16.76
CA ARG A 3 10.43 5.21 -16.65
C ARG A 3 11.32 5.07 -15.41
N GLN A 4 10.83 4.41 -14.36
CA GLN A 4 11.58 4.15 -13.13
C GLN A 4 12.42 2.87 -13.22
N GLN A 5 12.39 2.15 -14.35
CA GLN A 5 13.21 0.96 -14.64
C GLN A 5 13.02 -0.17 -13.61
N LEU A 6 11.77 -0.40 -13.20
CA LEU A 6 11.41 -1.42 -12.22
C LEU A 6 10.99 -2.71 -12.92
N ASP A 7 11.31 -3.85 -12.29
CA ASP A 7 10.63 -5.13 -12.53
C ASP A 7 9.37 -5.16 -11.67
N TYR A 8 8.18 -5.16 -12.30
CA TYR A 8 6.92 -4.99 -11.59
C TYR A 8 5.77 -5.77 -12.22
N GLY A 9 4.87 -6.26 -11.36
CA GLY A 9 3.53 -6.72 -11.70
C GLY A 9 2.47 -5.77 -11.13
N VAL A 10 1.29 -5.74 -11.75
CA VAL A 10 0.13 -4.99 -11.24
C VAL A 10 -0.95 -5.98 -10.86
N TYR A 11 -1.32 -6.00 -9.58
CA TYR A 11 -2.35 -6.89 -9.04
C TYR A 11 -3.53 -6.05 -8.57
N VAL A 12 -4.67 -6.20 -9.24
CA VAL A 12 -5.93 -5.59 -8.83
C VAL A 12 -6.73 -6.64 -8.08
N ILE A 13 -6.85 -6.48 -6.77
CA ILE A 13 -7.55 -7.45 -5.91
C ILE A 13 -9.01 -7.02 -5.77
N ASN A 14 -9.88 -7.74 -6.46
CA ASN A 14 -11.31 -7.45 -6.46
C ASN A 14 -12.03 -8.16 -5.31
N GLN A 15 -12.78 -7.40 -4.50
CA GLN A 15 -13.72 -7.98 -3.54
C GLN A 15 -15.05 -8.26 -4.25
N ASP A 16 -15.43 -9.52 -4.33
CA ASP A 16 -16.73 -9.93 -4.86
C ASP A 16 -17.84 -9.83 -3.79
N GLY A 17 -19.08 -9.66 -4.25
CA GLY A 17 -20.28 -9.55 -3.42
C GLY A 17 -20.59 -8.15 -2.89
N GLU A 18 -21.59 -8.07 -2.02
CA GLU A 18 -22.16 -6.80 -1.50
C GLU A 18 -21.78 -6.51 -0.03
N LEU A 19 -20.90 -7.33 0.55
CA LEU A 19 -20.42 -7.10 1.92
C LEU A 19 -19.56 -5.84 1.99
N THR A 20 -19.47 -5.27 3.19
CA THR A 20 -18.62 -4.11 3.47
C THR A 20 -17.21 -4.32 2.96
N PHE A 21 -16.64 -3.31 2.31
CA PHE A 21 -15.28 -3.34 1.77
C PHE A 21 -14.25 -3.50 2.90
N ASN A 22 -13.21 -4.30 2.64
CA ASN A 22 -12.09 -4.49 3.57
C ASN A 22 -10.75 -4.30 2.83
N ARG A 23 -10.28 -3.05 2.82
CA ARG A 23 -9.06 -2.62 2.13
C ARG A 23 -7.82 -3.39 2.57
N ALA A 24 -7.55 -3.42 3.87
CA ALA A 24 -6.37 -4.08 4.45
C ALA A 24 -6.34 -5.58 4.15
N LYS A 25 -7.48 -6.26 4.22
CA LYS A 25 -7.57 -7.69 3.89
C LYS A 25 -7.28 -7.96 2.42
N LEU A 26 -7.72 -7.09 1.51
CA LEU A 26 -7.41 -7.24 0.08
C LEU A 26 -5.91 -7.01 -0.19
N PHE A 27 -5.26 -6.10 0.54
CA PHE A 27 -3.80 -5.97 0.48
C PHE A 27 -3.09 -7.24 0.96
N ASN A 28 -3.55 -7.87 2.04
CA ASN A 28 -3.02 -9.16 2.49
C ASN A 28 -3.18 -10.25 1.43
N ILE A 29 -4.35 -10.32 0.79
CA ILE A 29 -4.60 -11.27 -0.31
C ILE A 29 -3.65 -10.98 -1.47
N GLY A 30 -3.50 -9.72 -1.87
CA GLY A 30 -2.60 -9.33 -2.94
C GLY A 30 -1.13 -9.68 -2.68
N TYR A 31 -0.67 -9.49 -1.44
CA TYR A 31 0.67 -9.92 -1.02
C TYR A 31 0.87 -11.43 -1.21
N VAL A 32 -0.08 -12.23 -0.73
CA VAL A 32 -0.01 -13.71 -0.80
C VAL A 32 -0.11 -14.20 -2.24
N GLU A 33 -1.03 -13.67 -3.05
CA GLU A 33 -1.23 -14.10 -4.42
C GLU A 33 -0.06 -13.69 -5.34
N ALA A 34 0.47 -12.47 -5.20
CA ALA A 34 1.59 -12.02 -6.02
C ALA A 34 2.85 -12.89 -5.83
N LEU A 35 3.08 -13.38 -4.61
CA LEU A 35 4.19 -14.29 -4.30
C LEU A 35 4.07 -15.68 -4.91
N LYS A 36 2.89 -16.07 -5.40
CA LYS A 36 2.71 -17.33 -6.15
C LYS A 36 3.23 -17.22 -7.58
N ASP A 37 3.20 -16.01 -8.13
CA ASP A 37 3.60 -15.76 -9.52
C ASP A 37 5.09 -15.46 -9.64
N TYR A 38 5.67 -14.75 -8.66
CA TYR A 38 7.08 -14.36 -8.69
C TYR A 38 7.62 -14.03 -7.29
N ASP A 39 8.94 -14.14 -7.10
CA ASP A 39 9.60 -13.87 -5.82
C ASP A 39 9.81 -12.36 -5.60
N TYR A 40 8.70 -11.62 -5.45
CA TYR A 40 8.74 -10.18 -5.19
C TYR A 40 9.29 -9.90 -3.79
N GLU A 41 10.28 -9.00 -3.73
CA GLU A 41 10.90 -8.56 -2.48
C GLU A 41 10.37 -7.20 -1.98
N CYS A 42 9.55 -6.53 -2.80
CA CYS A 42 8.97 -5.22 -2.50
C CYS A 42 7.50 -5.14 -2.92
N PHE A 43 6.66 -4.61 -2.04
CA PHE A 43 5.22 -4.51 -2.24
C PHE A 43 4.78 -3.06 -2.11
N ILE A 44 4.06 -2.57 -3.12
CA ILE A 44 3.43 -1.25 -3.12
C ILE A 44 1.93 -1.45 -2.92
N PHE A 45 1.40 -0.89 -1.84
CA PHE A 45 -0.02 -0.90 -1.54
C PHE A 45 -0.59 0.46 -1.90
N SER A 46 -1.47 0.52 -2.89
CA SER A 46 -1.95 1.77 -3.49
C SER A 46 -3.45 1.79 -3.57
N ASP A 47 -4.05 2.89 -3.13
CA ASP A 47 -5.42 3.22 -3.50
C ASP A 47 -5.49 3.50 -5.00
N VAL A 48 -6.59 3.07 -5.63
CA VAL A 48 -6.76 3.18 -7.10
C VAL A 48 -7.00 4.61 -7.57
N ASP A 49 -7.40 5.50 -6.67
CA ASP A 49 -7.73 6.90 -6.96
C ASP A 49 -6.59 7.88 -6.64
N LEU A 50 -5.38 7.37 -6.36
CA LEU A 50 -4.17 8.17 -6.13
C LEU A 50 -3.17 8.01 -7.27
N ILE A 51 -2.78 9.14 -7.87
CA ILE A 51 -1.82 9.19 -8.98
C ILE A 51 -0.67 10.12 -8.58
N PRO A 52 0.61 9.69 -8.70
CA PRO A 52 1.74 10.54 -8.38
C PRO A 52 1.87 11.68 -9.40
N MET A 53 2.04 12.91 -8.92
CA MET A 53 2.22 14.10 -9.76
C MET A 53 3.66 14.27 -10.28
N ASP A 54 4.62 13.57 -9.66
CA ASP A 54 6.04 13.62 -9.99
C ASP A 54 6.59 12.19 -10.05
N ASP A 55 7.29 11.84 -11.14
CA ASP A 55 7.87 10.51 -11.33
C ASP A 55 9.22 10.31 -10.66
N HIS A 56 9.80 11.36 -10.06
CA HIS A 56 10.87 11.25 -9.07
C HIS A 56 10.40 10.61 -7.75
N ASN A 57 9.09 10.53 -7.51
CA ASN A 57 8.54 9.68 -6.46
C ASN A 57 8.65 8.21 -6.90
N ILE A 58 9.78 7.58 -6.56
CA ILE A 58 10.08 6.21 -7.01
C ILE A 58 9.26 5.18 -6.22
N TYR A 59 8.47 4.37 -6.93
CA TYR A 59 7.60 3.32 -6.39
C TYR A 59 8.40 2.05 -6.12
N LYS A 60 9.30 2.13 -5.13
CA LYS A 60 10.13 1.02 -4.65
C LYS A 60 10.22 1.06 -3.13
N CYS A 61 10.70 -0.01 -2.52
CA CYS A 61 10.92 -0.07 -1.08
C CYS A 61 12.26 0.56 -0.70
N SER A 62 12.47 0.80 0.60
CA SER A 62 13.76 1.21 1.17
C SER A 62 14.02 0.44 2.47
N SER A 63 15.10 0.81 3.17
CA SER A 63 15.47 0.21 4.45
C SER A 63 14.43 0.39 5.56
N GLN A 64 13.53 1.37 5.43
CA GLN A 64 12.40 1.61 6.33
C GLN A 64 11.09 1.57 5.53
N PRO A 65 9.94 1.27 6.17
CA PRO A 65 8.63 1.44 5.56
C PRO A 65 8.49 2.82 4.91
N ARG A 66 8.02 2.87 3.65
CA ARG A 66 7.89 4.15 2.93
C ARG A 66 6.43 4.56 2.78
N HIS A 67 6.13 5.79 3.16
CA HIS A 67 4.90 6.47 2.75
C HIS A 67 5.15 7.22 1.44
N LEU A 68 4.40 6.90 0.39
CA LEU A 68 4.60 7.46 -0.96
C LEU A 68 3.59 8.58 -1.28
N SER A 69 2.44 8.63 -0.62
CA SER A 69 1.42 9.66 -0.80
C SER A 69 1.44 10.72 0.32
N VAL A 70 2.59 11.37 0.50
CA VAL A 70 2.84 12.32 1.61
C VAL A 70 2.14 13.68 1.44
N ALA A 71 1.78 14.05 0.21
CA ALA A 71 1.17 15.35 -0.11
C ALA A 71 0.06 15.16 -1.16
N VAL A 72 -1.16 14.91 -0.67
CA VAL A 72 -2.35 14.68 -1.51
C VAL A 72 -3.14 15.99 -1.65
N ASP A 73 -3.65 16.25 -2.85
CA ASP A 73 -4.42 17.46 -3.20
C ASP A 73 -5.67 17.65 -2.32
N LYS A 74 -6.40 16.56 -2.04
CA LYS A 74 -7.57 16.53 -1.13
C LYS A 74 -7.25 17.05 0.28
N PHE A 75 -5.98 16.99 0.69
CA PHE A 75 -5.49 17.50 1.99
C PHE A 75 -4.67 18.78 1.85
N GLY A 76 -4.77 19.49 0.71
CA GLY A 76 -4.04 20.73 0.47
C GLY A 76 -2.53 20.53 0.39
N PHE A 77 -2.09 19.39 -0.17
CA PHE A 77 -0.66 19.02 -0.30
C PHE A 77 0.10 19.00 1.03
N SER A 78 -0.61 18.80 2.13
CA SER A 78 -0.05 18.73 3.47
C SER A 78 -0.41 17.39 4.11
N LEU A 79 0.51 16.86 4.90
CA LEU A 79 0.29 15.62 5.62
C LEU A 79 -0.78 15.85 6.72
N PRO A 80 -1.89 15.08 6.76
CA PRO A 80 -2.93 15.29 7.79
C PRO A 80 -2.42 15.20 9.23
N TYR A 81 -1.53 14.24 9.50
CA TYR A 81 -0.82 14.07 10.76
C TYR A 81 0.44 13.23 10.54
N THR A 82 1.42 13.32 11.44
CA THR A 82 2.76 12.73 11.25
C THR A 82 2.82 11.21 11.14
N GLN A 83 1.83 10.51 11.69
CA GLN A 83 1.78 9.04 11.75
C GLN A 83 0.99 8.42 10.60
N ILE A 84 0.34 9.22 9.75
CA ILE A 84 -0.50 8.70 8.67
C ILE A 84 0.32 7.80 7.73
N PHE A 85 -0.23 6.63 7.41
CA PHE A 85 0.41 5.67 6.50
C PHE A 85 -0.54 5.14 5.42
N GLY A 86 -1.73 5.75 5.30
CA GLY A 86 -2.73 5.47 4.28
C GLY A 86 -2.40 6.06 2.90
N GLY A 87 -3.24 5.76 1.91
CA GLY A 87 -3.04 6.16 0.52
C GLY A 87 -2.14 5.19 -0.24
N VAL A 88 -0.86 5.54 -0.38
CA VAL A 88 0.15 4.73 -1.05
C VAL A 88 1.35 4.49 -0.12
N SER A 89 1.68 3.23 0.12
CA SER A 89 2.81 2.82 0.95
C SER A 89 3.62 1.70 0.31
N ALA A 90 4.87 1.54 0.74
CA ALA A 90 5.77 0.50 0.29
C ALA A 90 6.45 -0.22 1.46
N LEU A 91 6.44 -1.55 1.43
CA LEU A 91 7.05 -2.42 2.43
C LEU A 91 7.87 -3.50 1.73
N THR A 92 9.08 -3.77 2.22
CA THR A 92 9.80 -4.98 1.81
C THR A 92 9.08 -6.22 2.31
N LYS A 93 9.35 -7.37 1.68
CA LYS A 93 8.85 -8.67 2.14
C LYS A 93 9.15 -8.91 3.62
N GLU A 94 10.37 -8.59 4.06
CA GLU A 94 10.80 -8.70 5.45
C GLU A 94 10.03 -7.76 6.38
N GLN A 95 9.92 -6.47 6.04
CA GLN A 95 9.17 -5.48 6.83
C GLN A 95 7.71 -5.91 7.00
N TYR A 96 7.11 -6.40 5.92
CA TYR A 96 5.72 -6.86 5.91
C TYR A 96 5.50 -8.08 6.81
N LEU A 97 6.41 -9.07 6.75
CA LEU A 97 6.35 -10.25 7.62
C LEU A 97 6.63 -9.90 9.08
N HIS A 98 7.50 -8.93 9.35
CA HIS A 98 7.82 -8.49 10.70
C HIS A 98 6.59 -7.98 11.46
N ILE A 99 5.68 -7.29 10.77
CA ILE A 99 4.42 -6.80 11.33
C ILE A 99 3.25 -7.79 11.20
N ASN A 100 3.48 -8.98 10.67
CA ASN A 100 2.44 -9.99 10.38
C ASN A 100 1.33 -9.47 9.42
N GLY A 101 1.72 -8.64 8.45
CA GLY A 101 0.81 -8.05 7.46
C GLY A 101 -0.15 -7.02 8.05
N PHE A 102 -1.20 -6.66 7.29
CA PHE A 102 -2.24 -5.73 7.75
C PHE A 102 -3.30 -6.46 8.61
N SER A 103 -4.02 -5.73 9.45
CA SER A 103 -5.16 -6.30 10.19
C SER A 103 -6.32 -6.67 9.27
N ASN A 104 -6.89 -7.87 9.46
CA ASN A 104 -8.04 -8.37 8.68
C ASN A 104 -9.40 -7.92 9.24
N ASN A 105 -9.43 -7.19 10.35
CA ASN A 105 -10.65 -6.94 11.12
C ASN A 105 -11.27 -5.55 10.90
N TYR A 106 -10.66 -4.72 10.05
CA TYR A 106 -11.19 -3.41 9.68
C TYR A 106 -12.17 -3.55 8.51
N TRP A 107 -13.46 -3.44 8.81
CA TRP A 107 -14.54 -3.45 7.82
C TRP A 107 -15.13 -2.05 7.67
N GLY A 108 -15.04 -1.48 6.48
CA GLY A 108 -15.45 -0.11 6.19
C GLY A 108 -14.26 0.85 6.15
N TRP A 109 -14.54 2.14 6.33
CA TRP A 109 -13.54 3.20 6.21
C TRP A 109 -12.87 3.50 7.56
N GLY A 110 -11.54 3.37 7.60
CA GLY A 110 -10.67 4.05 8.55
C GLY A 110 -10.05 3.19 9.65
N GLY A 111 -8.85 3.60 10.06
CA GLY A 111 -8.11 3.09 11.22
C GLY A 111 -7.21 1.90 10.92
N GLU A 112 -7.36 1.25 9.75
CA GLU A 112 -6.50 0.14 9.36
C GLU A 112 -5.08 0.59 9.01
N ASP A 113 -4.93 1.82 8.54
CA ASP A 113 -3.64 2.42 8.22
C ASP A 113 -2.90 2.91 9.47
N ASP A 114 -3.63 3.43 10.47
CA ASP A 114 -3.09 3.78 11.78
C ASP A 114 -2.62 2.56 12.59
N ASP A 115 -3.22 1.39 12.36
CA ASP A 115 -2.85 0.12 12.99
C ASP A 115 -1.44 -0.34 12.58
N ILE A 116 -1.07 -0.10 11.32
CA ILE A 116 0.26 -0.46 10.75
C ILE A 116 1.37 0.36 11.40
N TYR A 117 1.06 1.60 11.81
CA TYR A 117 2.07 2.50 12.38
C TYR A 117 2.55 2.01 13.76
N LYS A 118 1.76 1.19 14.46
CA LYS A 118 2.06 0.73 15.82
C LYS A 118 3.00 -0.45 15.85
#